data_AF-A0A1U7XEC6-F1
#
_entry.id   AF-A0A1U7XEC6-F1
#
_cell.length_a   1.000
_cell.length_b   1.000
_cell.length_c   1.000
_cell.angle_alpha   90.00
_cell.angle_beta   90.00
_cell.angle_gamma   90.00
#
_symmetry.space_group_name_H-M   'P 1'
#
loop_
_entity.id
_entity.type
_entity.pdbx_description
1 polymer ?
#
loop_
_entity_poly.entity_id
_entity_poly.type
_entity_poly.pdbx_seq_one_letter_code
_entity_poly.pdbx_strand_id
1 'polypeptide(L)'
;MAAPSNFEEGQPTYGPPRFNGQHYGWWKTRMHDFFMVEDSELWDVICDGPFVPTKTIGEPAVIVPKTRNEYDDANRKAVEKSFQVKELLVCGIGPDEYNRISACQSAKEIWEALQIVTKGQLKSSS
;
A
#
# COMPACT_ATOMS: atom_id res chain seq x y z
N MET A 1 -4.91 2.30 22.50
CA MET A 1 -4.60 3.63 21.91
C MET A 1 -5.90 4.39 21.84
N ALA A 2 -5.96 5.63 22.35
CA ALA A 2 -7.15 6.47 22.24
C ALA A 2 -7.18 7.16 20.87
N ALA A 3 -8.34 7.17 20.20
CA ALA A 3 -8.53 7.93 18.98
C ALA A 3 -8.50 9.44 19.30
N PRO A 4 -7.78 10.28 18.54
CA PRO A 4 -7.80 11.72 18.75
C PRO A 4 -9.19 12.30 18.44
N SER A 5 -9.72 13.10 19.37
CA SER A 5 -11.11 13.58 19.46
C SER A 5 -11.59 14.51 18.34
N ASN A 6 -10.83 14.68 17.26
CA ASN A 6 -11.11 15.61 16.15
C ASN A 6 -10.92 14.98 14.75
N PHE A 7 -10.63 13.68 14.65
CA PHE A 7 -10.26 13.05 13.36
C PHE A 7 -11.45 12.51 12.55
N GLU A 8 -12.66 12.47 13.11
CA GLU A 8 -13.85 11.91 12.44
C GLU A 8 -14.80 12.97 11.85
N GLU A 9 -14.64 14.26 12.18
CA GLU A 9 -15.46 15.33 11.61
C GLU A 9 -15.04 15.63 10.16
N GLY A 10 -15.73 14.99 9.21
CA GLY A 10 -15.66 15.31 7.78
C GLY A 10 -15.05 14.24 6.88
N GLN A 11 -14.62 13.09 7.41
CA GLN A 11 -14.21 11.97 6.56
C GLN A 11 -15.41 11.17 6.04
N PRO A 12 -15.39 10.72 4.77
CA PRO A 12 -16.39 9.76 4.28
C PRO A 12 -16.36 8.51 5.16
N THR A 13 -17.53 8.03 5.57
CA THR A 13 -17.70 6.81 6.38
C THR A 13 -17.11 5.56 5.72
N TYR A 14 -16.81 5.64 4.41
CA TYR A 14 -16.38 4.53 3.56
C TYR A 14 -15.21 4.93 2.63
N GLY A 15 -14.17 5.55 3.19
CA GLY A 15 -12.95 5.91 2.43
C GLY A 15 -11.67 5.60 3.20
N PRO A 16 -10.51 5.54 2.51
CA PRO A 16 -9.24 5.30 3.17
C PRO A 16 -8.97 6.40 4.22
N PRO A 17 -8.46 6.04 5.41
CA PRO A 17 -8.15 7.01 6.44
C PRO A 17 -7.04 7.95 5.96
N ARG A 18 -7.19 9.25 6.21
CA ARG A 18 -6.18 10.23 5.80
C ARG A 18 -5.04 10.27 6.81
N PHE A 19 -3.81 10.16 6.32
CA PHE A 19 -2.57 10.29 7.09
C PHE A 19 -2.04 11.71 7.00
N ASN A 20 -1.73 12.31 8.15
CA ASN A 20 -1.15 13.65 8.25
C ASN A 20 0.19 13.67 8.99
N GLY A 21 0.89 12.52 9.06
CA GLY A 21 2.16 12.39 9.78
C GLY A 21 2.01 12.10 11.28
N GLN A 22 0.82 12.19 11.86
CA GLN A 22 0.57 11.91 13.28
C GLN A 22 -0.18 10.60 13.50
N HIS A 23 -0.12 10.06 14.73
CA HIS A 23 -0.87 8.88 15.16
C HIS A 23 -0.72 7.67 14.22
N TYR A 24 0.49 7.45 13.67
CA TYR A 24 0.73 6.41 12.69
C TYR A 24 0.20 5.02 13.08
N GLY A 25 0.31 4.62 14.35
CA GLY A 25 -0.23 3.33 14.82
C GLY A 25 -1.76 3.21 14.65
N TRP A 26 -2.50 4.29 14.91
CA TRP A 26 -3.94 4.33 14.69
C TRP A 26 -4.27 4.31 13.19
N TRP A 27 -3.61 5.17 12.39
CA TRP A 27 -3.81 5.22 10.95
C TRP A 27 -3.50 3.88 10.30
N LYS A 28 -2.40 3.23 10.69
CA LYS A 28 -1.97 1.92 10.21
C LYS A 28 -3.06 0.87 10.44
N THR A 29 -3.65 0.85 11.63
CA THR A 29 -4.72 -0.08 11.99
C THR A 29 -5.97 0.18 11.15
N ARG A 30 -6.40 1.45 11.03
CA ARG A 30 -7.57 1.82 10.21
C ARG A 30 -7.37 1.51 8.73
N MET A 31 -6.17 1.73 8.19
CA MET A 31 -5.86 1.46 6.78
C MET A 31 -5.84 -0.04 6.51
N HIS A 32 -5.29 -0.83 7.43
CA HIS A 32 -5.38 -2.29 7.37
C HIS A 32 -6.84 -2.77 7.37
N ASP A 33 -7.65 -2.31 8.32
CA ASP A 33 -9.07 -2.70 8.42
C ASP A 33 -9.85 -2.31 7.17
N PHE A 34 -9.54 -1.15 6.58
CA PHE A 34 -10.12 -0.70 5.31
C PHE A 34 -9.83 -1.69 4.17
N PHE A 35 -8.57 -2.10 3.98
CA PHE A 35 -8.23 -3.10 2.96
C PHE A 35 -8.90 -4.45 3.22
N MET A 36 -8.94 -4.91 4.47
CA MET A 36 -9.57 -6.17 4.82
C MET A 36 -11.07 -6.21 4.54
N VAL A 37 -11.77 -5.07 4.70
CA VAL A 37 -13.20 -4.94 4.38
C VAL A 37 -13.44 -4.85 2.88
N GLU A 38 -12.56 -4.15 2.14
CA GLU A 38 -12.69 -3.96 0.70
C GLU A 38 -12.43 -5.27 -0.08
N ASP A 39 -11.24 -5.85 0.11
CA ASP A 39 -10.82 -7.13 -0.44
C ASP A 39 -9.52 -7.54 0.27
N SER A 40 -9.52 -8.67 0.98
CA SER A 40 -8.37 -9.12 1.76
C SER A 40 -7.10 -9.30 0.92
N GLU A 41 -7.22 -9.61 -0.37
CA GLU A 41 -6.08 -9.75 -1.27
C GLU A 41 -5.35 -8.41 -1.51
N LEU A 42 -5.99 -7.27 -1.22
CA LEU A 42 -5.34 -5.95 -1.27
C LEU A 42 -4.26 -5.80 -0.19
N TRP A 43 -4.45 -6.43 0.97
CA TRP A 43 -3.44 -6.41 2.02
C TRP A 43 -2.24 -7.30 1.67
N ASP A 44 -2.47 -8.39 0.95
CA ASP A 44 -1.40 -9.29 0.48
C ASP A 44 -0.43 -8.55 -0.46
N VAL A 45 -0.93 -7.69 -1.35
CA VAL A 45 -0.10 -6.82 -2.21
C VAL A 45 0.85 -5.93 -1.41
N ILE A 46 0.42 -5.42 -0.25
CA ILE A 46 1.26 -4.59 0.63
C ILE A 46 2.35 -5.43 1.26
N CYS A 47 2.03 -6.65 1.67
CA CYS A 47 2.97 -7.56 2.35
C CYS A 47 4.00 -8.15 1.38
N ASP A 48 3.53 -8.71 0.26
CA ASP A 48 4.35 -9.47 -0.67
C ASP A 48 5.06 -8.55 -1.66
N GLY A 49 4.38 -7.48 -2.08
CA GLY A 49 4.85 -6.55 -3.10
C GLY A 49 4.05 -6.67 -4.40
N PRO A 50 4.44 -5.91 -5.44
CA PRO A 50 3.71 -5.93 -6.71
C PRO A 50 3.77 -7.33 -7.32
N PHE A 51 2.63 -7.80 -7.83
CA PHE A 51 2.59 -9.07 -8.55
C PHE A 51 3.38 -8.97 -9.86
N VAL A 52 4.33 -9.88 -10.05
CA VAL A 52 5.12 -10.01 -11.29
C VAL A 52 4.76 -11.33 -11.96
N PRO A 53 3.95 -11.32 -13.04
CA PRO A 53 3.63 -12.54 -13.77
C PRO A 53 4.88 -13.19 -14.38
N THR A 54 5.09 -14.48 -14.12
CA THR A 54 6.23 -15.23 -14.65
C THR A 54 5.81 -16.45 -15.47
N LYS A 55 6.69 -16.92 -16.35
CA LYS A 55 6.55 -18.16 -17.12
C LYS A 55 7.83 -19.00 -17.00
N THR A 56 7.68 -20.30 -17.16
CA THR A 56 8.79 -21.25 -17.20
C THR A 56 9.11 -21.59 -18.65
N ILE A 57 10.40 -21.56 -19.01
CA ILE A 57 10.88 -21.87 -20.36
C ILE A 57 12.00 -22.92 -20.29
N GLY A 58 11.94 -23.91 -21.18
CA GLY A 58 13.04 -24.85 -21.48
C GLY A 58 13.28 -25.95 -20.45
N GLU A 59 14.30 -26.78 -20.75
CA GLU A 59 14.90 -27.77 -19.85
C GLU A 59 16.41 -27.51 -19.76
N PRO A 60 16.98 -27.23 -18.58
CA PRO A 60 16.30 -27.07 -17.28
C PRO A 60 15.39 -25.83 -17.24
N ALA A 61 14.37 -25.88 -16.39
CA ALA A 61 13.36 -24.85 -16.24
C ALA A 61 13.95 -23.49 -15.83
N VAL A 62 13.79 -22.46 -16.67
CA VAL A 62 14.14 -21.06 -16.36
C VAL A 62 12.85 -20.25 -16.14
N ILE A 63 12.77 -19.53 -15.01
CA ILE A 63 11.67 -18.62 -14.71
C ILE A 63 12.00 -17.24 -15.28
N VAL A 64 11.14 -16.72 -16.15
CA VAL A 64 11.28 -15.37 -16.73
C VAL A 64 9.97 -14.58 -16.59
N PRO A 65 10.01 -13.24 -16.48
CA PRO A 65 8.81 -12.42 -16.51
C PRO A 65 8.02 -12.60 -17.82
N LYS A 66 6.69 -12.66 -17.72
CA LYS A 66 5.80 -12.59 -18.88
C LYS A 66 5.79 -11.16 -19.43
N THR A 67 5.66 -11.02 -20.74
CA THR A 67 5.34 -9.74 -21.37
C THR A 67 3.84 -9.44 -21.21
N ARG A 68 3.43 -8.18 -21.37
CA ARG A 68 2.01 -7.78 -21.23
C ARG A 68 1.06 -8.56 -22.14
N ASN A 69 1.52 -8.97 -23.33
CA ASN A 69 0.73 -9.74 -24.30
C ASN A 69 0.49 -11.19 -23.85
N GLU A 70 1.27 -11.70 -22.89
CA GLU A 70 1.18 -13.06 -22.37
C GLU A 70 0.34 -13.15 -21.08
N TYR A 71 -0.26 -12.02 -20.66
CA TYR A 71 -1.05 -11.96 -19.44
C TYR A 71 -2.43 -12.56 -19.68
N ASP A 72 -2.68 -13.72 -19.07
CA ASP A 72 -4.04 -14.20 -18.80
C ASP A 72 -4.83 -13.24 -17.88
N ASP A 73 -6.13 -13.51 -17.74
CA ASP A 73 -7.06 -12.70 -16.93
C ASP A 73 -6.63 -12.58 -15.47
N ALA A 74 -6.07 -13.65 -14.89
CA ALA A 74 -5.61 -13.64 -13.51
C ALA A 74 -4.39 -12.70 -13.33
N ASN A 75 -3.43 -12.75 -14.26
CA ASN A 75 -2.27 -11.86 -14.24
C ASN A 75 -2.69 -10.40 -14.36
N ARG A 76 -3.64 -10.08 -15.25
CA ARG A 76 -4.14 -8.69 -15.38
C ARG A 76 -4.84 -8.24 -14.11
N LYS A 77 -5.71 -9.07 -13.54
CA LYS A 77 -6.43 -8.75 -12.30
C LYS A 77 -5.46 -8.51 -11.14
N ALA A 78 -4.41 -9.32 -10.99
CA ALA A 78 -3.41 -9.14 -9.95
C ALA A 78 -2.58 -7.85 -10.11
N VAL A 79 -2.24 -7.47 -11.36
CA VAL A 79 -1.58 -6.19 -11.65
C VAL A 79 -2.51 -5.00 -11.41
N GLU A 80 -3.79 -5.12 -11.77
CA GLU A 80 -4.82 -4.10 -11.50
C GLU A 80 -5.01 -3.89 -10.00
N LYS A 81 -5.08 -4.98 -9.21
CA LYS A 81 -5.07 -4.89 -7.75
C LYS A 81 -3.83 -4.18 -7.23
N SER A 82 -2.65 -4.50 -7.75
CA SER A 82 -1.40 -3.83 -7.35
C SER A 82 -1.46 -2.31 -7.57
N PHE A 83 -2.07 -1.88 -8.67
CA PHE A 83 -2.31 -0.47 -8.94
C PHE A 83 -3.38 0.14 -8.02
N GLN A 84 -4.50 -0.56 -7.81
CA GLN A 84 -5.58 -0.14 -6.91
C GLN A 84 -5.08 0.11 -5.50
N VAL A 85 -4.27 -0.80 -4.94
CA VAL A 85 -3.71 -0.63 -3.58
C VAL A 85 -2.81 0.61 -3.52
N LYS A 86 -2.00 0.84 -4.55
CA LYS A 86 -1.14 2.03 -4.63
C LYS A 86 -1.99 3.31 -4.62
N GLU A 87 -3.03 3.37 -5.45
CA GLU A 87 -3.96 4.51 -5.50
C GLU A 87 -4.66 4.74 -4.16
N LEU A 88 -5.17 3.69 -3.52
CA LEU A 88 -5.83 3.77 -2.20
C LEU A 88 -4.89 4.29 -1.12
N LEU A 89 -3.62 3.86 -1.11
CA LEU A 89 -2.60 4.40 -0.21
C LEU A 89 -2.33 5.87 -0.50
N VAL A 90 -2.15 6.26 -1.76
CA VAL A 90 -1.89 7.65 -2.15
C VAL A 90 -3.07 8.57 -1.78
N CYS A 91 -4.32 8.14 -2.01
CA CYS A 91 -5.51 8.88 -1.58
C CYS A 91 -5.58 9.04 -0.05
N GLY A 92 -5.09 8.04 0.69
CA GLY A 92 -4.97 8.08 2.14
C GLY A 92 -3.82 8.94 2.66
N ILE A 93 -3.04 9.62 1.81
CA ILE A 93 -1.85 10.40 2.23
C ILE A 93 -2.13 11.90 2.06
N GLY A 94 -1.85 12.67 3.12
CA GLY A 94 -1.90 14.12 3.09
C GLY A 94 -0.82 14.72 2.18
N PRO A 95 -1.04 15.94 1.63
CA PRO A 95 -0.11 16.58 0.69
C PRO A 95 1.29 16.76 1.26
N ASP A 96 1.42 17.05 2.56
CA ASP A 96 2.71 17.23 3.23
C ASP A 96 3.55 15.94 3.27
N GLU A 97 2.87 14.80 3.34
CA GLU A 97 3.51 13.47 3.39
C GLU A 97 3.75 12.90 1.98
N TYR A 98 3.01 13.35 0.96
CA TYR A 98 3.14 12.86 -0.42
C TYR A 98 4.56 13.03 -0.98
N ASN A 99 5.21 14.16 -0.70
CA ASN A 99 6.58 14.41 -1.18
C ASN A 99 7.55 13.30 -0.74
N ARG A 100 7.29 12.66 0.41
CA ARG A 100 8.14 11.62 0.99
C ARG A 100 7.99 10.27 0.30
N ILE A 101 6.83 10.01 -0.30
CA ILE A 101 6.51 8.76 -1.00
C ILE A 101 6.48 8.94 -2.53
N SER A 102 6.76 10.15 -3.02
CA SER A 102 6.68 10.50 -4.44
C SER A 102 7.59 9.65 -5.34
N ALA A 103 8.69 9.12 -4.80
CA ALA A 103 9.61 8.24 -5.50
C ALA A 103 9.24 6.75 -5.43
N CYS A 104 8.26 6.37 -4.60
CA CYS A 104 7.85 4.97 -4.43
C CYS A 104 7.07 4.48 -5.67
N GLN A 105 7.42 3.30 -6.17
CA GLN A 105 6.84 2.74 -7.38
C GLN A 105 5.72 1.74 -7.06
N SER A 106 5.78 1.09 -5.91
CA SER A 106 4.82 0.08 -5.45
C SER A 106 4.10 0.45 -4.14
N ALA A 107 2.95 -0.18 -3.90
CA ALA A 107 2.22 -0.06 -2.64
C ALA A 107 3.06 -0.45 -1.42
N LYS A 108 3.86 -1.52 -1.54
CA LYS A 108 4.77 -1.98 -0.51
C LYS A 108 5.83 -0.94 -0.16
N GLU A 109 6.48 -0.35 -1.15
CA GLU A 109 7.47 0.71 -0.92
C GLU A 109 6.85 1.94 -0.22
N ILE A 110 5.63 2.35 -0.63
CA ILE A 110 4.90 3.43 0.05
C ILE A 110 4.70 3.05 1.52
N TRP A 111 4.20 1.85 1.78
CA TRP A 111 3.92 1.37 3.14
C TRP A 111 5.17 1.28 4.02
N GLU A 112 6.28 0.79 3.48
CA GLU A 112 7.57 0.70 4.15
C GLU A 112 8.16 2.09 4.42
N ALA A 113 8.08 3.01 3.46
CA ALA A 113 8.54 4.39 3.63
C ALA A 113 7.80 5.09 4.78
N LEU A 114 6.48 4.95 4.86
CA LEU A 114 5.66 5.50 5.95
C LEU A 114 6.03 4.90 7.33
N GLN A 115 6.39 3.62 7.38
CA GLN A 115 6.88 2.98 8.61
C GLN A 115 8.24 3.52 9.04
N ILE A 116 9.18 3.69 8.11
CA ILE A 116 10.54 4.16 8.40
C ILE A 116 10.50 5.60 8.94
N VAL A 117 9.74 6.49 8.30
CA VAL A 117 9.62 7.89 8.71
C VAL A 117 9.09 8.00 10.15
N THR A 118 8.02 7.27 10.47
CA THR A 118 7.45 7.29 11.82
C THR A 118 8.44 6.79 12.88
N LYS A 119 9.18 5.72 12.58
CA LYS A 119 10.19 5.17 13.50
C LYS A 119 11.41 6.08 13.65
N GLY A 120 11.78 6.82 12.59
CA GLY A 120 12.87 7.80 12.61
C GLY A 120 12.53 9.05 13.43
N GLN A 121 11.29 9.54 13.32
CA GLN A 121 10.78 10.65 14.13
C GLN A 121 10.80 10.34 15.63
N LEU A 122 10.52 9.08 16.02
CA LEU A 122 10.60 8.65 17.43
C LEU A 122 12.03 8.67 18.00
N LYS A 123 13.07 8.50 17.18
CA LYS A 123 14.47 8.44 17.64
C LYS A 123 15.14 9.81 17.77
N SER A 124 14.62 10.85 17.11
CA SER A 124 15.19 12.20 17.17
C SER A 124 14.69 13.04 18.36
N SER A 125 13.72 12.54 19.12
CA SER A 125 13.16 13.21 20.31
C SER A 125 13.58 12.54 21.62
N SER A 126 14.72 11.85 21.65
CA SER A 126 15.32 11.27 22.87
C SER A 126 16.61 11.98 23.25
#